data_AF-A0A7S0QV99-F1
#
_entry.id   AF-A0A7S0QV99-F1
#
_cell.length_a   1.000
_cell.length_b   1.000
_cell.length_c   1.000
_cell.angle_alpha   90.00
_cell.angle_beta   90.00
_cell.angle_gamma   90.00
#
_symmetry.space_group_name_H-M   'P 1'
#
loop_
_entity.id
_entity.type
_entity.pdbx_description
1 polymer ?
#
loop_
_entity_poly.entity_id
_entity_poly.type
_entity_poly.pdbx_seq_one_letter_code
_entity_poly.pdbx_strand_id
1 'polypeptide(L)'
;DWSSDVCSSVIKNYWAKQEGIDAKDVVVVGLMPCTVKKQEAVRPQLSSEEHGADTDAVITTNESRTLFDERGFDPTDWATLDDAGDAGEFGSLGGGSGAGQIFGKTGGVMEAALRTAAAWTGAGPLPEEVTKELRSIEPVRKATVPLPGLDLNIGVFCGAKAMNAVCKEIVAGGDKDMHFIEIMNCEGGCMNGPGQPRIPKEELAGRLDSIMFRDEKATVRLSHENEAIKKLYKDFLEEPGSHTAHELLHTRYGEL
;
A
#
# COMPACT_ATOMS: atom_id res chain seq x y z
N ASP A 1 -2.08 2.52 -7.30
CA ASP A 1 -1.39 1.56 -6.40
C ASP A 1 -2.41 0.89 -5.51
N TRP A 2 -2.12 -0.32 -5.06
CA TRP A 2 -3.12 -1.19 -4.46
C TRP A 2 -2.66 -1.65 -3.07
N SER A 3 -3.60 -1.74 -2.13
CA SER A 3 -3.42 -2.60 -0.96
C SER A 3 -3.51 -4.07 -1.38
N SER A 4 -3.08 -4.98 -0.49
CA SER A 4 -3.11 -6.43 -0.73
C SER A 4 -4.47 -6.92 -1.24
N ASP A 5 -5.55 -6.50 -0.58
CA ASP A 5 -6.88 -7.05 -0.81
C ASP A 5 -7.52 -6.42 -2.05
N VAL A 6 -7.30 -5.11 -2.26
CA VAL A 6 -7.73 -4.42 -3.49
C VAL A 6 -7.06 -5.04 -4.72
N CYS A 7 -5.76 -5.36 -4.63
CA CYS A 7 -5.05 -6.06 -5.71
C CYS A 7 -5.67 -7.45 -5.97
N SER A 8 -5.94 -8.20 -4.91
CA SER A 8 -6.44 -9.57 -5.01
C SER A 8 -7.86 -9.63 -5.58
N SER A 9 -8.73 -8.69 -5.18
CA SER A 9 -10.05 -8.49 -5.78
C SER A 9 -9.96 -8.18 -7.27
N VAL A 10 -9.04 -7.29 -7.70
CA VAL A 10 -8.80 -6.99 -9.12
C VAL A 10 -8.29 -8.23 -9.89
N ILE A 11 -7.41 -9.04 -9.29
CA ILE A 11 -6.92 -10.26 -9.93
C ILE A 11 -8.07 -11.24 -10.19
N LYS A 12 -8.88 -11.54 -9.18
CA LYS A 12 -9.99 -12.49 -9.30
C LYS A 12 -11.10 -11.98 -10.23
N ASN A 13 -11.38 -10.67 -10.23
CA ASN A 13 -12.53 -10.11 -10.93
C ASN A 13 -12.25 -9.54 -12.32
N TYR A 14 -11.02 -9.10 -12.59
CA TYR A 14 -10.63 -8.49 -13.86
C TYR A 14 -9.56 -9.32 -14.57
N TRP A 15 -8.42 -9.61 -13.92
CA TRP A 15 -7.33 -10.35 -14.57
C TRP A 15 -7.77 -11.75 -15.02
N ALA A 16 -8.43 -12.51 -14.14
CA ALA A 16 -8.91 -13.85 -14.44
C ALA A 16 -9.80 -13.87 -15.69
N LYS A 17 -10.70 -12.87 -15.81
CA LYS A 17 -11.58 -12.70 -16.98
C LYS A 17 -10.80 -12.37 -18.25
N GLN A 18 -9.74 -11.57 -18.16
CA GLN A 18 -8.87 -11.26 -19.30
C GLN A 18 -8.14 -12.50 -19.83
N GLU A 19 -7.71 -13.38 -18.92
CA GLU A 19 -7.01 -14.62 -19.25
C GLU A 19 -7.96 -15.78 -19.60
N GLY A 20 -9.28 -15.57 -19.47
CA GLY A 20 -10.27 -16.63 -19.70
C GLY A 20 -10.21 -17.76 -18.66
N ILE A 21 -9.74 -17.45 -17.45
CA ILE A 21 -9.64 -18.37 -16.32
C ILE A 21 -10.82 -18.12 -15.37
N ASP A 22 -11.46 -19.18 -14.89
CA ASP A 22 -12.50 -19.07 -13.86
C ASP A 22 -11.86 -18.58 -12.54
N ALA A 23 -12.45 -17.56 -11.91
CA ALA A 23 -11.90 -16.94 -10.71
C ALA A 23 -11.68 -17.93 -9.56
N LYS A 24 -12.49 -19.00 -9.49
CA LYS A 24 -12.34 -20.07 -8.48
C LYS A 24 -11.08 -20.92 -8.69
N ASP A 25 -10.54 -20.95 -9.91
CA ASP A 25 -9.36 -21.72 -10.29
C ASP A 25 -8.07 -20.88 -10.14
N VAL A 26 -8.20 -19.58 -9.85
CA VAL A 26 -7.07 -18.70 -9.55
C VAL A 26 -6.73 -18.78 -8.07
N VAL A 27 -5.46 -18.95 -7.72
CA VAL A 27 -4.97 -18.89 -6.34
C VAL A 27 -4.09 -17.66 -6.16
N VAL A 28 -4.50 -16.72 -5.31
CA VAL A 28 -3.76 -15.49 -5.03
C VAL A 28 -2.99 -15.64 -3.73
N VAL A 29 -1.66 -15.53 -3.82
CA VAL A 29 -0.75 -15.59 -2.66
C VAL A 29 -0.08 -14.24 -2.46
N GLY A 30 -0.37 -13.58 -1.33
CA GLY A 30 0.25 -12.33 -0.95
C GLY A 30 1.59 -12.53 -0.23
N LEU A 31 2.69 -12.04 -0.80
CA LEU A 31 3.97 -11.91 -0.09
C LEU A 31 4.00 -10.60 0.69
N MET A 32 3.97 -10.69 2.03
CA MET A 32 3.74 -9.51 2.89
C MET A 32 4.82 -9.39 3.99
N PRO A 33 5.28 -8.17 4.31
CA PRO A 33 6.21 -7.97 5.43
C PRO A 33 5.52 -8.05 6.82
N CYS A 34 4.26 -8.51 6.88
CA CYS A 34 3.42 -8.40 8.06
C CYS A 34 2.64 -9.70 8.31
N THR A 35 2.62 -10.15 9.57
CA THR A 35 1.85 -11.32 9.98
C THR A 35 0.34 -11.03 10.10
N VAL A 36 -0.05 -9.79 10.39
CA VAL A 36 -1.46 -9.39 10.52
C VAL A 36 -2.20 -9.50 9.19
N LYS A 37 -1.50 -9.41 8.05
CA LYS A 37 -2.09 -9.63 6.72
C LYS A 37 -2.70 -11.03 6.56
N LYS A 38 -2.20 -12.04 7.28
CA LYS A 38 -2.84 -13.38 7.34
C LYS A 38 -4.24 -13.32 7.98
N GLN A 39 -4.43 -12.46 9.00
CA GLN A 39 -5.73 -12.28 9.64
C GLN A 39 -6.68 -11.42 8.80
N GLU A 40 -6.15 -10.49 8.03
CA GLU A 40 -6.93 -9.69 7.09
C GLU A 40 -7.48 -10.55 5.96
N ALA A 41 -6.64 -11.36 5.32
CA ALA A 41 -7.01 -12.23 4.19
C ALA A 41 -8.17 -13.20 4.48
N VAL A 42 -8.39 -13.56 5.76
CA VAL A 42 -9.46 -14.49 6.17
C VAL A 42 -10.74 -13.78 6.64
N ARG A 43 -10.84 -12.46 6.46
CA ARG A 43 -12.04 -11.70 6.85
C ARG A 43 -13.20 -12.05 5.92
N PRO A 44 -14.40 -12.34 6.45
CA PRO A 44 -15.55 -12.70 5.62
C PRO A 44 -15.92 -11.64 4.58
N GLN A 45 -15.76 -10.35 4.91
CA GLN A 45 -16.04 -9.26 3.97
C GLN A 45 -15.00 -9.08 2.85
N LEU A 46 -13.93 -9.87 2.83
CA LEU A 46 -12.90 -9.90 1.78
C LEU A 46 -12.99 -11.23 1.01
N SER A 47 -14.22 -11.57 0.64
CA SER A 47 -14.57 -12.78 -0.11
C SER A 47 -15.85 -12.55 -0.92
N SER A 48 -16.06 -13.38 -1.93
CA SER A 48 -17.30 -13.44 -2.71
C SER A 48 -17.88 -14.84 -2.71
N GLU A 49 -19.18 -14.96 -3.00
CA GLU A 49 -19.82 -16.27 -3.19
C GLU A 49 -19.28 -17.01 -4.42
N GLU A 50 -18.76 -16.28 -5.40
CA GLU A 50 -18.30 -16.84 -6.68
C GLU A 50 -16.95 -17.57 -6.55
N HIS A 51 -15.96 -16.94 -5.90
CA HIS A 51 -14.58 -17.46 -5.86
C HIS A 51 -14.03 -17.64 -4.45
N GLY A 52 -14.82 -17.39 -3.41
CA GLY A 52 -14.35 -17.43 -2.03
C GLY A 52 -13.46 -16.23 -1.69
N ALA A 53 -12.38 -16.45 -0.93
CA ALA A 53 -11.50 -15.38 -0.48
C ALA A 53 -10.87 -14.61 -1.66
N ASP A 54 -10.70 -13.30 -1.48
CA ASP A 54 -9.94 -12.48 -2.45
C ASP A 54 -8.47 -12.92 -2.44
N THR A 55 -7.88 -13.03 -1.24
CA THR A 55 -6.51 -13.49 -1.02
C THR A 55 -6.52 -14.89 -0.39
N ASP A 56 -6.11 -15.92 -1.14
CA ASP A 56 -6.16 -17.31 -0.69
C ASP A 56 -5.10 -17.64 0.38
N ALA A 57 -3.92 -17.03 0.29
CA ALA A 57 -2.86 -17.22 1.27
C ALA A 57 -1.99 -15.97 1.43
N VAL A 58 -1.41 -15.81 2.61
CA VAL A 58 -0.38 -14.80 2.88
C VAL A 58 0.86 -15.48 3.43
N ILE A 59 2.00 -15.25 2.77
CA ILE A 59 3.32 -15.67 3.21
C ILE A 59 4.15 -14.44 3.58
N THR A 60 4.92 -14.55 4.65
CA THR A 60 5.80 -13.48 5.10
C THR A 60 7.14 -13.51 4.36
N THR A 61 7.90 -12.43 4.43
CA THR A 61 9.29 -12.39 3.92
C THR A 61 10.15 -13.49 4.55
N ASN A 62 10.00 -13.73 5.86
CA ASN A 62 10.71 -14.82 6.54
C ASN A 62 10.28 -16.21 6.06
N GLU A 63 8.98 -16.45 5.87
CA GLU A 63 8.49 -17.74 5.32
C GLU A 63 8.96 -17.94 3.87
N SER A 64 9.00 -16.87 3.07
CA SER A 64 9.51 -16.90 1.70
C SER A 64 11.01 -17.26 1.68
N ARG A 65 11.79 -16.70 2.61
CA ARG A 65 13.20 -17.08 2.79
C ARG A 65 13.34 -18.57 3.13
N THR A 66 12.54 -19.09 4.07
CA THR A 66 12.57 -20.52 4.39
C THR A 66 12.27 -21.38 3.17
N LEU A 67 11.28 -21.00 2.36
CA LEU A 67 10.96 -21.69 1.11
C LEU A 67 12.15 -21.66 0.14
N PHE A 68 12.83 -20.53 0.01
CA PHE A 68 14.01 -20.40 -0.85
C PHE A 68 15.16 -21.31 -0.38
N ASP A 69 15.45 -21.29 0.92
CA ASP A 69 16.48 -22.13 1.55
C ASP A 69 16.17 -23.64 1.33
N GLU A 70 14.92 -24.06 1.51
CA GLU A 70 14.47 -25.45 1.30
C GLU A 70 14.56 -25.88 -0.17
N ARG A 71 14.44 -24.95 -1.12
CA ARG A 71 14.57 -25.21 -2.56
C ARG A 71 15.99 -25.05 -3.07
N GLY A 72 16.94 -24.64 -2.22
CA GLY A 72 18.31 -24.32 -2.65
C GLY A 72 18.36 -23.15 -3.64
N PHE A 73 17.42 -22.23 -3.53
CA PHE A 73 17.32 -21.04 -4.38
C PHE A 73 17.85 -19.81 -3.63
N ASP A 74 18.78 -19.08 -4.25
CA ASP A 74 19.31 -17.83 -3.70
C ASP A 74 18.76 -16.63 -4.50
N PRO A 75 17.80 -15.85 -3.95
CA PRO A 75 17.24 -14.71 -4.65
C PRO A 75 18.22 -13.53 -4.77
N THR A 76 19.42 -13.62 -4.19
CA THR A 76 20.47 -12.60 -4.30
C THR A 76 21.44 -12.85 -5.45
N ASP A 77 21.42 -14.04 -6.04
CA ASP A 77 22.19 -14.36 -7.24
C ASP A 77 21.44 -13.92 -8.50
N TRP A 78 21.54 -12.64 -8.82
CA TRP A 78 20.92 -12.02 -10.00
C TRP A 78 21.30 -12.70 -11.32
N ALA A 79 22.43 -13.40 -11.40
CA ALA A 79 22.82 -14.11 -12.62
C ALA A 79 21.93 -15.33 -12.90
N THR A 80 21.18 -15.79 -11.91
CA THR A 80 20.26 -16.95 -12.02
C THR A 80 18.81 -16.54 -12.30
N LEU A 81 18.53 -15.24 -12.39
CA LEU A 81 17.18 -14.70 -12.56
C LEU A 81 17.01 -14.10 -13.95
N ASP A 82 15.90 -14.43 -14.60
CA ASP A 82 15.45 -13.69 -15.78
C ASP A 82 14.88 -12.34 -15.35
N ASP A 83 15.30 -11.26 -16.01
CA ASP A 83 14.74 -9.93 -15.77
C ASP A 83 13.35 -9.82 -16.39
N ALA A 84 12.32 -10.01 -15.55
CA ALA A 84 10.92 -9.86 -15.94
C ALA A 84 10.44 -8.39 -15.95
N GLY A 85 11.32 -7.43 -15.61
CA GLY A 85 10.99 -6.01 -15.47
C GLY A 85 10.02 -5.71 -14.32
N ASP A 86 9.69 -4.43 -14.13
CA ASP A 86 8.81 -3.97 -13.03
C ASP A 86 7.35 -4.44 -13.14
N ALA A 87 6.91 -4.83 -14.34
CA ALA A 87 5.56 -5.34 -14.57
C ALA A 87 5.44 -6.85 -14.29
N GLY A 88 6.54 -7.60 -14.40
CA GLY A 88 6.53 -9.06 -14.31
C GLY A 88 5.51 -9.70 -15.26
N GLU A 89 5.01 -10.88 -14.86
CA GLU A 89 4.04 -11.66 -15.65
C GLU A 89 2.62 -11.08 -15.61
N PHE A 90 2.32 -10.15 -14.70
CA PHE A 90 1.00 -9.51 -14.62
C PHE A 90 0.74 -8.48 -15.73
N GLY A 91 1.73 -8.22 -16.59
CA GLY A 91 1.59 -7.39 -17.77
C GLY A 91 0.94 -6.04 -17.45
N SER A 92 -0.26 -5.80 -17.98
CA SER A 92 -0.99 -4.53 -17.79
C SER A 92 -1.56 -4.30 -16.37
N LEU A 93 -1.43 -5.24 -15.45
CA LEU A 93 -1.71 -5.05 -14.02
C LEU A 93 -0.44 -5.01 -13.16
N GLY A 94 0.70 -5.32 -13.78
CA GLY A 94 2.02 -5.16 -13.19
C GLY A 94 2.50 -3.72 -13.20
N GLY A 95 3.51 -3.43 -12.39
CA GLY A 95 4.16 -2.12 -12.34
C GLY A 95 3.48 -1.15 -11.38
N GLY A 96 4.17 -0.82 -10.29
CA GLY A 96 3.74 0.21 -9.34
C GLY A 96 4.25 1.60 -9.71
N SER A 97 3.51 2.65 -9.33
CA SER A 97 4.07 4.00 -9.39
C SER A 97 5.03 4.24 -8.21
N GLY A 98 5.89 5.26 -8.29
CA GLY A 98 6.73 5.69 -7.16
C GLY A 98 5.91 6.01 -5.90
N ALA A 99 4.70 6.56 -6.06
CA ALA A 99 3.74 6.75 -4.97
C ALA A 99 3.32 5.41 -4.33
N GLY A 100 3.21 4.33 -5.09
CA GLY A 100 2.97 2.99 -4.56
C GLY A 100 4.16 2.41 -3.82
N GLN A 101 5.37 2.66 -4.32
CA GLN A 101 6.60 2.16 -3.70
C GLN A 101 6.79 2.70 -2.28
N ILE A 102 6.43 3.97 -2.04
CA ILE A 102 6.60 4.59 -0.73
C ILE A 102 5.62 4.10 0.34
N PHE A 103 4.57 3.33 0.01
CA PHE A 103 3.64 2.78 1.01
C PHE A 103 4.35 1.95 2.10
N GLY A 104 5.53 1.39 1.77
CA GLY A 104 6.33 0.62 2.70
C GLY A 104 6.81 1.39 3.93
N LYS A 105 6.93 2.73 3.86
CA LYS A 105 7.32 3.59 4.98
C LYS A 105 6.13 4.26 5.65
N THR A 106 6.25 4.59 6.94
CA THR A 106 5.28 5.48 7.60
C THR A 106 5.25 6.85 6.91
N GLY A 107 4.05 7.36 6.63
CA GLY A 107 3.80 8.60 5.91
C GLY A 107 3.81 8.43 4.38
N GLY A 108 4.11 7.23 3.88
CA GLY A 108 4.11 6.93 2.45
C GLY A 108 2.73 6.90 1.82
N VAL A 109 1.75 6.32 2.52
CA VAL A 109 0.35 6.29 2.05
C VAL A 109 -0.22 7.71 2.01
N MET A 110 0.01 8.48 3.07
CA MET A 110 -0.31 9.90 3.18
C MET A 110 0.31 10.69 2.03
N GLU A 111 1.63 10.57 1.81
CA GLU A 111 2.33 11.28 0.74
C GLU A 111 1.78 10.95 -0.65
N ALA A 112 1.50 9.67 -0.93
CA ALA A 112 0.92 9.24 -2.20
C ALA A 112 -0.48 9.81 -2.44
N ALA A 113 -1.35 9.77 -1.42
CA ALA A 113 -2.69 10.32 -1.49
C ALA A 113 -2.65 11.85 -1.70
N LEU A 114 -1.80 12.55 -0.97
CA LEU A 114 -1.63 14.00 -1.08
C LEU A 114 -1.06 14.42 -2.44
N ARG A 115 -0.11 13.68 -3.00
CA ARG A 115 0.40 13.93 -4.36
C ARG A 115 -0.74 13.88 -5.40
N THR A 116 -1.64 12.90 -5.29
CA THR A 116 -2.81 12.80 -6.17
C THR A 116 -3.83 13.91 -5.92
N ALA A 117 -4.15 14.20 -4.66
CA ALA A 117 -5.07 15.26 -4.29
C ALA A 117 -4.58 16.65 -4.77
N ALA A 118 -3.29 16.93 -4.63
CA ALA A 118 -2.67 18.17 -5.09
C ALA A 118 -2.74 18.32 -6.62
N ALA A 119 -2.50 17.23 -7.36
CA ALA A 119 -2.66 17.22 -8.81
C ALA A 119 -4.11 17.47 -9.24
N TRP A 120 -5.09 16.81 -8.62
CA TRP A 120 -6.52 16.94 -8.98
C TRP A 120 -7.12 18.29 -8.59
N THR A 121 -6.63 18.91 -7.52
CA THR A 121 -7.08 20.24 -7.08
C THR A 121 -6.35 21.38 -7.79
N GLY A 122 -5.24 21.09 -8.48
CA GLY A 122 -4.41 22.12 -9.14
C GLY A 122 -3.46 22.85 -8.19
N ALA A 123 -3.17 22.29 -7.02
CA ALA A 123 -2.25 22.86 -6.03
C ALA A 123 -0.78 22.80 -6.48
N GLY A 124 -0.45 21.97 -7.47
CA GLY A 124 0.92 21.69 -7.88
C GLY A 124 1.62 20.67 -6.96
N PRO A 125 2.96 20.56 -7.01
CA PRO A 125 3.72 19.66 -6.15
C PRO A 125 3.56 20.00 -4.66
N LEU A 126 3.64 19.00 -3.80
CA LEU A 126 3.62 19.22 -2.35
C LEU A 126 4.80 20.10 -1.91
N PRO A 127 4.60 21.02 -0.94
CA PRO A 127 5.70 21.81 -0.42
C PRO A 127 6.83 20.96 0.18
N GLU A 128 8.04 21.51 0.17
CA GLU A 128 9.24 20.78 0.62
C GLU A 128 9.17 20.45 2.12
N GLU A 129 8.66 21.38 2.93
CA GLU A 129 8.45 21.24 4.36
C GLU A 129 7.44 20.14 4.69
N VAL A 130 6.33 20.05 3.94
CA VAL A 130 5.34 18.97 4.06
C VAL A 130 6.00 17.64 3.70
N THR A 131 6.76 17.61 2.61
CA THR A 131 7.45 16.41 2.16
C THR A 131 8.51 15.93 3.16
N LYS A 132 9.28 16.85 3.76
CA LYS A 132 10.25 16.54 4.83
C LYS A 132 9.57 15.94 6.04
N GLU A 133 8.45 16.51 6.46
CA GLU A 133 7.66 15.98 7.58
C GLU A 133 7.18 14.55 7.26
N LEU A 134 6.58 14.32 6.08
CA LEU A 134 6.10 12.99 5.66
C LEU A 134 7.20 11.93 5.49
N ARG A 135 8.46 12.34 5.38
CA ARG A 135 9.63 11.45 5.25
C ARG A 135 10.45 11.30 6.52
N SER A 136 10.15 12.08 7.56
CA SER A 136 10.77 11.93 8.88
C SER A 136 10.45 10.56 9.52
N ILE A 137 11.35 10.09 10.38
CA ILE A 137 11.17 8.85 11.15
C ILE A 137 10.50 9.07 12.51
N GLU A 138 10.16 10.31 12.84
CA GLU A 138 9.51 10.65 14.10
C GLU A 138 8.12 9.98 14.21
N PRO A 139 7.75 9.50 15.41
CA PRO A 139 6.54 8.69 15.60
C PRO A 139 5.24 9.48 15.52
N VAL A 140 5.29 10.80 15.71
CA VAL A 140 4.15 11.71 15.63
C VAL A 140 4.57 12.89 14.77
N ARG A 141 3.84 13.08 13.67
CA ARG A 141 4.15 14.08 12.65
C ARG A 141 2.88 14.77 12.23
N LYS A 142 2.91 16.09 12.13
CA LYS A 142 1.74 16.91 11.78
C LYS A 142 2.19 18.00 10.82
N ALA A 143 1.38 18.24 9.80
CA ALA A 143 1.62 19.32 8.85
C ALA A 143 0.28 19.88 8.38
N THR A 144 0.33 21.08 7.82
CA THR A 144 -0.80 21.66 7.10
C THR A 144 -0.43 21.71 5.63
N VAL A 145 -1.25 21.06 4.80
CA VAL A 145 -1.04 21.01 3.35
C VAL A 145 -1.95 22.05 2.71
N PRO A 146 -1.41 23.09 2.07
CA PRO A 146 -2.23 24.08 1.39
C PRO A 146 -2.83 23.45 0.13
N LEU A 147 -4.16 23.26 0.12
CA LEU A 147 -4.92 22.88 -1.06
C LEU A 147 -5.89 24.02 -1.43
N PRO A 148 -6.24 24.19 -2.72
CA PRO A 148 -7.23 25.16 -3.14
C PRO A 148 -8.54 25.04 -2.35
N GLY A 149 -8.84 26.06 -1.54
CA GLY A 149 -10.05 26.13 -0.72
C GLY A 149 -10.00 25.39 0.62
N LEU A 150 -8.88 24.73 0.97
CA LEU A 150 -8.74 24.00 2.23
C LEU A 150 -7.27 23.91 2.67
N ASP A 151 -6.98 24.42 3.87
CA ASP A 151 -5.75 24.09 4.58
C ASP A 151 -5.91 22.72 5.24
N LEU A 152 -5.41 21.68 4.56
CA LEU A 152 -5.58 20.31 4.98
C LEU A 152 -4.58 19.96 6.08
N ASN A 153 -4.99 20.10 7.33
CA ASN A 153 -4.27 19.57 8.49
C ASN A 153 -4.22 18.04 8.45
N ILE A 154 -3.02 17.49 8.48
CA ILE A 154 -2.74 16.06 8.44
C ILE A 154 -2.01 15.59 9.71
N GLY A 155 -2.15 14.32 10.02
CA GLY A 155 -1.40 13.66 11.08
C GLY A 155 -0.87 12.29 10.65
N VAL A 156 0.38 12.00 10.95
CA VAL A 156 1.00 10.69 10.71
C VAL A 156 1.52 10.15 12.03
N PHE A 157 1.05 8.97 12.40
CA PHE A 157 1.33 8.35 13.69
C PHE A 157 1.85 6.93 13.47
N CYS A 158 2.99 6.59 14.07
CA CYS A 158 3.46 5.21 14.06
C CYS A 158 3.89 4.67 15.42
N GLY A 159 3.68 3.37 15.58
CA GLY A 159 3.92 2.67 16.83
C GLY A 159 2.69 2.71 17.74
N ALA A 160 2.50 1.62 18.50
CA ALA A 160 1.36 1.46 19.39
C ALA A 160 1.20 2.61 20.39
N LYS A 161 2.30 3.22 20.86
CA LYS A 161 2.26 4.36 21.79
C LYS A 161 1.64 5.60 21.15
N ALA A 162 2.09 5.99 19.96
CA ALA A 162 1.57 7.15 19.23
C ALA A 162 0.11 6.94 18.83
N MET A 163 -0.22 5.76 18.31
CA MET A 163 -1.58 5.36 17.97
C MET A 163 -2.53 5.48 19.17
N ASN A 164 -2.18 4.88 20.31
CA ASN A 164 -3.03 4.94 21.49
C ASN A 164 -3.19 6.37 22.03
N ALA A 165 -2.15 7.19 21.94
CA ALA A 165 -2.21 8.58 22.37
C ALA A 165 -3.15 9.40 21.49
N VAL A 166 -3.00 9.33 20.17
CA VAL A 166 -3.85 10.10 19.24
C VAL A 166 -5.31 9.67 19.30
N CYS A 167 -5.60 8.35 19.40
CA CYS A 167 -6.97 7.90 19.52
C CYS A 167 -7.64 8.43 20.80
N LYS A 168 -6.92 8.44 21.93
CA LYS A 168 -7.43 9.01 23.19
C LYS A 168 -7.65 10.51 23.09
N GLU A 169 -6.72 11.23 22.48
CA GLU A 169 -6.81 12.68 22.30
C GLU A 169 -8.03 13.06 21.46
N ILE A 170 -8.22 12.39 20.31
CA ILE A 170 -9.35 12.62 19.40
C ILE A 170 -10.69 12.34 20.10
N VAL A 171 -10.80 11.20 20.80
CA VAL A 171 -12.03 10.83 21.53
C VAL A 171 -12.33 11.82 22.66
N ALA A 172 -11.31 12.40 23.28
CA ALA A 172 -11.46 13.45 24.29
C ALA A 172 -11.84 14.83 23.70
N GLY A 173 -11.95 14.96 22.38
CA GLY A 173 -12.26 16.20 21.67
C GLY A 173 -11.05 17.07 21.34
N GLY A 174 -9.83 16.58 21.62
CA GLY A 174 -8.57 17.17 21.15
C GLY A 174 -8.30 16.86 19.69
N ASP A 175 -7.35 17.57 19.08
CA ASP A 175 -6.93 17.37 17.68
C ASP A 175 -8.07 17.36 16.62
N LYS A 176 -9.21 17.98 16.95
CA LYS A 176 -10.43 18.02 16.14
C LYS A 176 -10.28 18.67 14.75
N ASP A 177 -9.21 19.43 14.55
CA ASP A 177 -8.93 20.14 13.31
C ASP A 177 -8.10 19.29 12.33
N MET A 178 -7.75 18.04 12.68
CA MET A 178 -7.11 17.09 11.75
C MET A 178 -8.14 16.54 10.76
N HIS A 179 -7.83 16.63 9.46
CA HIS A 179 -8.72 16.19 8.39
C HIS A 179 -8.37 14.81 7.85
N PHE A 180 -7.08 14.48 7.81
CA PHE A 180 -6.60 13.22 7.26
C PHE A 180 -5.47 12.65 8.11
N ILE A 181 -5.62 11.38 8.53
CA ILE A 181 -4.74 10.73 9.48
C ILE A 181 -4.23 9.41 8.90
N GLU A 182 -2.91 9.21 8.94
CA GLU A 182 -2.29 7.90 8.71
C GLU A 182 -1.83 7.30 10.04
N ILE A 183 -2.19 6.03 10.28
CA ILE A 183 -1.76 5.26 11.45
C ILE A 183 -1.06 3.98 10.97
N MET A 184 0.18 3.78 11.40
CA MET A 184 0.95 2.56 11.17
C MET A 184 1.32 1.91 12.50
N ASN A 185 0.96 0.64 12.71
CA ASN A 185 1.27 -0.01 13.99
C ASN A 185 2.77 -0.24 14.21
N CYS A 186 3.52 -0.54 13.15
CA CYS A 186 4.96 -0.78 13.21
C CYS A 186 5.75 0.54 13.11
N GLU A 187 6.78 0.71 13.94
CA GLU A 187 7.72 1.83 13.82
C GLU A 187 8.43 1.79 12.47
N GLY A 188 8.41 2.89 11.71
CA GLY A 188 8.95 2.95 10.35
C GLY A 188 8.02 2.38 9.28
N GLY A 189 6.89 1.78 9.64
CA GLY A 189 5.88 1.29 8.70
C GLY A 189 6.08 -0.18 8.33
N CYS A 190 5.52 -0.58 7.19
CA CYS A 190 5.54 -1.98 6.74
C CYS A 190 6.95 -2.54 6.53
N MET A 191 7.92 -1.68 6.19
CA MET A 191 9.33 -2.06 6.06
C MET A 191 9.94 -2.65 7.33
N ASN A 192 9.34 -2.40 8.50
CA ASN A 192 9.74 -2.97 9.79
C ASN A 192 8.65 -3.90 10.39
N GLY A 193 7.79 -4.45 9.52
CA GLY A 193 6.74 -5.36 9.96
C GLY A 193 7.29 -6.67 10.55
N PRO A 194 6.51 -7.37 11.38
CA PRO A 194 6.95 -8.59 12.07
C PRO A 194 7.20 -9.79 11.14
N GLY A 195 6.80 -9.70 9.87
CA GLY A 195 7.11 -10.71 8.84
C GLY A 195 8.48 -10.54 8.21
N GLN A 196 9.20 -9.45 8.50
CA GLN A 196 10.53 -9.16 7.99
C GLN A 196 11.64 -9.86 8.79
N PRO A 197 12.82 -10.06 8.20
CA PRO A 197 14.03 -10.37 8.96
C PRO A 197 14.28 -9.28 10.02
N ARG A 198 14.58 -9.69 11.25
CA ARG A 198 14.93 -8.74 12.31
C ARG A 198 16.30 -8.16 12.04
N ILE A 199 16.40 -6.84 12.11
CA ILE A 199 17.63 -6.07 11.94
C ILE A 199 17.80 -5.11 13.13
N PRO A 200 19.03 -4.68 13.44
CA PRO A 200 19.27 -3.56 14.33
C PRO A 200 18.55 -2.29 13.88
N LYS A 201 18.19 -1.40 14.81
CA LYS A 201 17.38 -0.21 14.52
C LYS A 201 18.10 0.75 13.58
N GLU A 202 19.41 0.85 13.72
CA GLU A 202 20.32 1.66 12.90
C GLU A 202 20.34 1.22 11.42
N GLU A 203 20.05 -0.05 11.13
CA GLU A 203 19.99 -0.57 9.75
C GLU A 203 18.63 -0.29 9.08
N LEU A 204 17.63 0.16 9.83
CA LEU A 204 16.31 0.46 9.28
C LEU A 204 16.37 1.59 8.24
N ALA A 205 17.33 2.51 8.37
CA ALA A 205 17.59 3.56 7.39
C ALA A 205 17.85 2.98 6.00
N GLY A 206 18.57 1.86 5.88
CA GLY A 206 18.85 1.25 4.56
C GLY A 206 17.60 0.74 3.84
N ARG A 207 16.59 0.26 4.59
CA ARG A 207 15.28 -0.10 4.01
C ARG A 207 14.51 1.13 3.53
N LEU A 208 14.57 2.22 4.31
CA LEU A 208 13.95 3.49 3.92
C LEU A 208 14.61 4.04 2.65
N ASP A 209 15.94 4.07 2.60
CA ASP A 209 16.72 4.55 1.46
C ASP A 209 16.40 3.74 0.20
N SER A 210 16.26 2.42 0.33
CA SER A 210 15.86 1.54 -0.79
C SER A 210 14.47 1.90 -1.33
N ILE A 211 13.49 2.16 -0.45
CA ILE A 211 12.14 2.58 -0.83
C ILE A 211 12.17 3.95 -1.53
N MET A 212 12.91 4.90 -0.96
CA MET A 212 13.02 6.26 -1.51
C MET A 212 13.71 6.26 -2.88
N PHE A 213 14.77 5.47 -3.02
CA PHE A 213 15.47 5.26 -4.28
C PHE A 213 14.52 4.76 -5.37
N ARG A 214 13.61 3.82 -5.05
CA ARG A 214 12.62 3.33 -6.03
C ARG A 214 11.64 4.42 -6.47
N ASP A 215 11.16 5.28 -5.57
CA ASP A 215 10.31 6.41 -5.96
C ASP A 215 11.06 7.43 -6.81
N GLU A 216 12.32 7.71 -6.50
CA GLU A 216 13.15 8.65 -7.27
C GLU A 216 13.49 8.13 -8.66
N LYS A 217 13.64 6.81 -8.82
CA LYS A 217 13.92 6.15 -10.11
C LYS A 217 12.68 5.78 -10.91
N ALA A 218 11.49 5.81 -10.30
CA ALA A 218 10.26 5.46 -10.98
C ALA A 218 9.97 6.44 -12.12
N THR A 219 9.69 5.90 -13.31
CA THR A 219 9.25 6.69 -14.47
C THR A 219 7.89 7.34 -14.24
N VAL A 220 7.01 6.65 -13.51
CA VAL A 220 5.69 7.15 -13.08
C VAL A 220 5.70 7.31 -11.57
N ARG A 221 5.47 8.53 -11.06
CA ARG A 221 5.54 8.84 -9.62
C ARG A 221 4.21 9.15 -8.96
N LEU A 222 3.14 9.24 -9.75
CA LEU A 222 1.79 9.52 -9.28
C LEU A 222 0.89 8.33 -9.56
N SER A 223 0.08 7.92 -8.57
CA SER A 223 -0.78 6.74 -8.68
C SER A 223 -1.76 6.82 -9.86
N HIS A 224 -2.31 8.01 -10.09
CA HIS A 224 -3.28 8.26 -11.16
C HIS A 224 -2.65 8.42 -12.55
N GLU A 225 -1.31 8.47 -12.64
CA GLU A 225 -0.59 8.50 -13.91
C GLU A 225 -0.23 7.10 -14.42
N ASN A 226 -0.44 6.06 -13.60
CA ASN A 226 -0.13 4.70 -13.99
C ASN A 226 -1.10 4.19 -15.07
N GLU A 227 -0.58 3.91 -16.27
CA GLU A 227 -1.35 3.50 -17.44
C GLU A 227 -2.11 2.18 -17.23
N ALA A 228 -1.55 1.25 -16.47
CA ALA A 228 -2.23 0.02 -16.05
C ALA A 228 -3.53 0.32 -15.31
N ILE A 229 -3.45 1.25 -14.35
CA ILE A 229 -4.56 1.68 -13.51
C ILE A 229 -5.60 2.42 -14.35
N LYS A 230 -5.17 3.35 -15.21
CA LYS A 230 -6.08 4.08 -16.12
C LYS A 230 -6.84 3.13 -17.02
N LYS A 231 -6.17 2.12 -17.57
CA LYS A 231 -6.79 1.10 -18.42
C LYS A 231 -7.81 0.27 -17.63
N LEU A 232 -7.48 -0.18 -16.42
CA LEU A 232 -8.42 -0.89 -15.56
C LEU A 232 -9.68 -0.06 -15.26
N TYR A 233 -9.54 1.22 -14.93
CA TYR A 233 -10.70 2.08 -14.73
C TYR A 233 -11.51 2.24 -16.01
N LYS A 234 -10.86 2.56 -17.12
CA LYS A 234 -11.54 2.72 -18.41
C LYS A 234 -12.32 1.47 -18.85
N ASP A 235 -11.73 0.29 -18.67
CA ASP A 235 -12.24 -0.94 -19.26
C ASP A 235 -13.15 -1.73 -18.32
N PHE A 236 -13.10 -1.46 -17.01
CA PHE A 236 -13.77 -2.29 -16.01
C PHE A 236 -14.39 -1.52 -14.84
N LEU A 237 -13.62 -0.65 -14.15
CA LEU A 237 -14.10 0.01 -12.92
C LEU A 237 -14.85 1.33 -13.17
N GLU A 238 -14.86 1.82 -14.41
CA GLU A 238 -15.40 3.12 -14.83
C GLU A 238 -14.61 4.29 -14.21
N GLU A 239 -15.05 4.80 -13.06
CA GLU A 239 -14.45 5.94 -12.37
C GLU A 239 -14.21 5.65 -10.87
N PRO A 240 -13.28 6.37 -10.20
CA PRO A 240 -13.07 6.24 -8.77
C PRO A 240 -14.38 6.46 -7.98
N GLY A 241 -14.81 5.44 -7.25
CA GLY A 241 -16.05 5.49 -6.46
C GLY A 241 -17.34 5.17 -7.23
N SER A 242 -17.25 4.70 -8.48
CA SER A 242 -18.38 4.09 -9.20
C SER A 242 -19.00 2.94 -8.41
N HIS A 243 -20.18 2.46 -8.81
CA HIS A 243 -20.82 1.30 -8.17
C HIS A 243 -19.87 0.08 -8.17
N THR A 244 -19.32 -0.27 -9.34
CA THR A 244 -18.39 -1.39 -9.50
C THR A 244 -17.12 -1.21 -8.65
N ALA A 245 -16.53 -0.01 -8.63
CA ALA A 245 -15.37 0.26 -7.80
C ALA A 245 -15.69 0.18 -6.30
N HIS A 246 -16.87 0.65 -5.89
CA HIS A 246 -17.31 0.60 -4.50
C HIS A 246 -17.57 -0.83 -4.03
N GLU A 247 -18.20 -1.64 -4.88
CA GLU A 247 -18.50 -3.04 -4.58
C GLU A 247 -17.23 -3.88 -4.48
N LEU A 248 -16.28 -3.69 -5.40
CA LEU A 248 -15.09 -4.55 -5.48
C LEU A 248 -13.91 -4.06 -4.63
N LEU A 249 -13.75 -2.75 -4.44
CA LEU A 249 -12.52 -2.17 -3.89
C LEU A 249 -12.71 -1.49 -2.53
N HIS A 250 -13.95 -1.35 -2.05
CA HIS A 250 -14.22 -0.75 -0.74
C HIS A 250 -14.74 -1.78 0.25
N THR A 251 -14.49 -1.51 1.53
CA THR A 251 -15.02 -2.31 2.63
C THR A 251 -15.37 -1.39 3.80
N ARG A 252 -15.99 -1.96 4.83
CA ARG A 252 -16.37 -1.24 6.05
C ARG A 252 -15.92 -2.00 7.29
N TYR A 253 -15.62 -1.25 8.33
CA TYR A 253 -15.22 -1.75 9.64
C TYR A 253 -16.14 -1.16 10.71
N GLY A 254 -16.55 -1.98 11.69
CA GLY A 254 -17.50 -1.59 12.74
C GLY A 254 -18.56 -2.66 12.96
N GLU A 255 -19.53 -2.39 13.85
CA GLU A 255 -20.72 -3.24 13.97
C GLU A 255 -21.59 -3.08 12.71
N LEU A 256 -21.91 -4.21 12.09
CA LEU A 256 -22.94 -4.35 11.05
C LEU A 256 -24.31 -4.55 11.68
#